data_AF-D5DZN6-F1
#
_entry.id   AF-D5DZN6-F1
#
_cell.length_a   1.000
_cell.length_b   1.000
_cell.length_c   1.000
_cell.angle_alpha   90.00
_cell.angle_beta   90.00
_cell.angle_gamma   90.00
#
_symmetry.space_group_name_H-M   'P 1'
#
loop_
_entity.id
_entity.type
_entity.pdbx_description
1 polymer ?
#
loop_
_entity_poly.entity_id
_entity_poly.type
_entity_poly.pdbx_seq_one_letter_code
_entity_poly.pdbx_strand_id
1 'polypeptide(L)' 'MLFGSFLLLYAFAKISGFDALDIQIKGLMIIGEGLLLLVVTSVFISVQEAKKKTV' A
#
# COMPACT_ATOMS: atom_id res chain seq x y z
N MET A 1 -2.12 -6.87 18.87
CA MET A 1 -2.12 -5.53 18.23
C MET A 1 -1.19 -4.51 18.89
N LEU A 2 -0.89 -4.59 20.21
CA LEU A 2 -0.04 -3.60 20.90
C LEU A 2 1.44 -3.58 20.46
N PHE A 3 2.01 -4.74 20.12
CA PHE A 3 3.43 -4.86 19.77
C PHE A 3 3.78 -4.19 18.43
N GLY A 4 2.91 -4.32 17.43
CA GLY A 4 3.10 -3.68 16.12
C GLY A 4 3.05 -2.16 16.21
N SER A 5 2.08 -1.60 16.94
CA SER A 5 1.98 -0.15 17.16
C SER A 5 3.18 0.42 17.94
N PHE A 6 3.72 -0.35 18.89
CA PHE A 6 4.93 0.03 19.62
C PHE A 6 6.16 0.12 18.71
N LEU A 7 6.38 -0.88 17.84
CA LEU A 7 7.48 -0.86 16.86
C LEU A 7 7.34 0.29 15.87
N LEU A 8 6.11 0.59 15.44
CA LEU A 8 5.81 1.72 14.56
C LEU A 8 6.19 3.04 15.23
N LEU A 9 5.67 3.30 16.44
CA LEU A 9 5.95 4.54 17.18
C LEU A 9 7.43 4.67 17.56
N TYR A 10 8.10 3.57 17.93
CA TYR A 10 9.53 3.56 18.24
C TYR A 10 10.39 3.90 17.00
N ALA A 11 10.06 3.32 15.84
CA ALA A 11 10.73 3.66 14.59
C ALA A 11 10.52 5.14 14.25
N PHE A 12 9.27 5.63 14.30
CA PHE A 12 8.95 7.04 14.05
C PHE A 12 9.63 8.01 15.05
N ALA A 13 9.78 7.62 16.32
CA ALA A 13 10.45 8.44 17.32
C ALA A 13 11.98 8.46 17.17
N LYS A 14 12.56 7.41 16.58
CA LYS A 14 14.01 7.27 16.38
C LYS A 14 14.49 7.81 15.04
N ILE A 15 13.60 7.87 14.05
CA ILE A 15 13.88 8.39 12.71
C ILE A 15 13.61 9.91 12.73
N SER A 16 14.66 10.72 12.59
CA SER A 16 14.56 12.19 12.58
C SER A 16 15.29 12.79 11.37
N GLY A 17 14.79 13.91 10.85
CA GLY A 17 15.44 14.61 9.74
C GLY A 17 15.15 13.99 8.36
N PHE A 18 16.12 14.00 7.45
CA PHE A 18 15.94 13.57 6.06
C PHE A 18 15.58 12.08 5.92
N ASP A 19 16.02 11.25 6.87
CA ASP A 19 15.67 9.81 6.92
C ASP A 19 14.18 9.57 7.19
N ALA A 20 13.50 10.49 7.91
CA ALA A 20 12.06 10.43 8.11
C ALA A 20 11.30 10.69 6.81
N LEU A 21 11.81 11.63 6.01
CA LEU A 21 11.25 11.96 4.72
C LEU A 21 11.46 10.81 3.71
N ASP A 22 12.65 10.19 3.68
CA ASP A 22 12.95 9.02 2.82
C ASP A 22 12.01 7.85 3.12
N ILE A 23 11.82 7.52 4.41
CA ILE A 23 10.93 6.43 4.83
C ILE A 23 9.46 6.74 4.53
N GLN A 24 9.01 7.98 4.69
CA GLN A 24 7.65 8.37 4.31
C GLN A 24 7.43 8.29 2.80
N ILE A 25 8.38 8.75 1.99
CA ILE A 25 8.29 8.69 0.53
C ILE A 25 8.30 7.23 0.05
N LYS A 26 9.19 6.37 0.60
CA LYS A 26 9.18 4.93 0.32
C LYS A 26 7.89 4.26 0.75
N GLY A 27 7.38 4.59 1.93
CA GLY A 27 6.10 4.07 2.42
C GLY A 27 4.94 4.46 1.50
N LEU A 28 4.88 5.72 1.09
CA LEU A 28 3.86 6.22 0.16
C LEU A 28 3.97 5.55 -1.22
N MET A 29 5.19 5.31 -1.70
CA MET A 29 5.45 4.62 -2.96
C MET A 29 4.93 3.17 -2.93
N ILE A 30 5.24 2.42 -1.87
CA ILE A 30 4.79 1.03 -1.69
C ILE A 30 3.26 0.95 -1.58
N ILE A 31 2.64 1.84 -0.79
CA ILE A 31 1.18 1.89 -0.65
C ILE A 31 0.53 2.26 -1.99
N GLY A 32 1.09 3.24 -2.70
CA GLY A 32 0.61 3.68 -4.01
C GLY A 32 0.65 2.58 -5.07
N GLU A 33 1.78 1.88 -5.19
CA GLU A 33 1.90 0.73 -6.10
C GLU A 33 0.92 -0.40 -5.73
N GLY A 34 0.80 -0.72 -4.44
CA GLY A 34 -0.17 -1.71 -3.96
C GLY A 34 -1.61 -1.37 -4.35
N LEU A 35 -1.99 -0.09 -4.20
CA LEU A 35 -3.31 0.40 -4.61
C LEU A 35 -3.51 0.29 -6.13
N LEU A 36 -2.50 0.67 -6.92
CA LEU A 36 -2.56 0.57 -8.39
C LEU A 36 -2.77 -0.88 -8.84
N LEU A 37 -2.03 -1.82 -8.27
CA LEU A 37 -2.17 -3.24 -8.59
C LEU A 37 -3.56 -3.77 -8.23
N LEU A 38 -4.12 -3.36 -7.09
CA LEU A 38 -5.48 -3.72 -6.71
C LEU A 38 -6.52 -3.17 -7.69
N VAL A 39 -6.38 -1.90 -8.10
CA VAL A 39 -7.28 -1.27 -9.09
C VAL A 39 -7.21 -2.00 -10.42
N VAL A 40 -6.01 -2.22 -10.98
CA VAL A 40 -5.84 -2.92 -12.25
C VAL A 40 -6.43 -4.34 -12.19
N THR A 41 -6.15 -5.07 -11.11
CA THR A 41 -6.67 -6.44 -10.92
C THR A 41 -8.20 -6.46 -10.82
N SER A 42 -8.79 -5.54 -10.05
CA SER A 42 -10.25 -5.47 -9.89
C SER A 42 -10.96 -5.15 -11.22
N VAL A 43 -10.42 -4.22 -12.01
CA VAL A 43 -10.94 -3.91 -13.36
C VAL A 43 -10.81 -5.13 -14.26
N PHE A 44 -9.65 -5.80 -14.25
CA PHE A 44 -9.42 -7.00 -15.04
C PHE A 44 -10.43 -8.11 -14.72
N ILE A 45 -10.63 -8.41 -13.43
CA ILE A 45 -11.61 -9.40 -12.98
C ILE A 45 -13.02 -9.01 -13.43
N SER A 46 -13.42 -7.75 -13.24
CA SER A 46 -14.75 -7.25 -13.63
C SER A 46 -15.01 -7.39 -15.13
N VAL A 47 -14.03 -7.07 -15.97
CA VAL A 47 -14.12 -7.22 -17.44
C VAL A 47 -14.25 -8.68 -17.84
N GLN A 48 -13.46 -9.56 -17.24
CA GLN A 48 -13.51 -11.00 -17.52
C GLN A 48 -14.83 -11.62 -17.06
N GLU A 49 -15.34 -11.20 -15.90
CA GLU A 49 -16.63 -11.64 -15.39
C GLU A 49 -17.79 -11.17 -16.27
N ALA A 50 -17.76 -9.92 -16.75
CA ALA A 50 -18.75 -9.41 -17.69
C ALA A 50 -18.73 -10.20 -19.01
N LYS A 51 -17.54 -10.47 -19.58
CA LYS A 51 -17.40 -11.31 -20.78
C LYS A 51 -17.98 -12.71 -20.61
N LYS A 52 -17.81 -13.32 -19.43
CA LYS A 52 -18.35 -14.67 -19.14
C LYS A 52 -19.88 -14.69 -19.08
N LYS A 53 -20.53 -13.58 -18.70
CA LYS A 53 -22.00 -13.50 -18.55
C LYS A 53 -22.73 -13.17 -19.85
N THR A 54 -22.03 -12.68 -20.88
CA THR A 54 -22.63 -12.29 -22.17
C THR A 54 -22.59 -13.42 -23.23
N VAL A 55 -22.01 -14.58 -22.91
CA VAL A 55 -22.05 -15.82 -23.71
C VAL A 55 -22.91 -16.84 -22.98
#